data_AF-A0A497A0C4-F1
#
_entry.id   AF-A0A497A0C4-F1
#
_cell.length_a   1.000
_cell.length_b   1.000
_cell.length_c   1.000
_cell.angle_alpha   90.00
_cell.angle_beta   90.00
_cell.angle_gamma   90.00
#
_symmetry.space_group_name_H-M   'P 1'
#
loop_
_entity.id
_entity.type
_entity.pdbx_description
1 polymer ?
#
loop_
_entity_poly.entity_id
_entity_poly.type
_entity_poly.pdbx_seq_one_letter_code
_entity_poly.pdbx_strand_id
1 'polypeptide(L)'
;YGDFAGMFAVSPDGRVSVRWLRDQPYNPDEPLKEALQSFPVLVKPGGVIGFPADADDGRPARRTVVARDLEGRILFIVAPRGYLSLHELACFLAGSDLNLDVALNLDGGFSTGLWLKTDEMSVEIDSLVPVPSVISAD
;
A
#
# COMPACT_ATOMS: atom_id res chain seq x y z
N TYR A 1 -5.33 -12.21 -8.73
CA TYR A 1 -4.30 -11.20 -8.39
C TYR A 1 -3.01 -11.30 -9.21
N GLY A 2 -2.69 -12.43 -9.86
CA GLY A 2 -1.67 -12.51 -10.93
C GLY A 2 -0.32 -11.88 -10.58
N ASP A 3 0.29 -11.22 -11.57
CA ASP A 3 1.61 -10.59 -11.50
C ASP A 3 1.69 -9.32 -10.64
N PHE A 4 0.61 -8.89 -9.98
CA PHE A 4 0.62 -7.65 -9.17
C PHE A 4 0.06 -7.86 -7.76
N ALA A 5 -0.15 -9.11 -7.35
CA ALA A 5 -0.58 -9.43 -5.99
C ALA A 5 0.51 -9.00 -4.99
N GLY A 6 0.11 -8.34 -3.90
CA GLY A 6 1.01 -8.02 -2.81
C GLY A 6 0.45 -8.44 -1.47
N MET A 7 1.32 -8.46 -0.48
CA MET A 7 0.94 -8.72 0.91
C MET A 7 1.66 -7.74 1.84
N PHE A 8 0.92 -7.22 2.81
CA PHE A 8 1.47 -6.61 4.02
C PHE A 8 1.33 -7.63 5.16
N ALA A 9 2.39 -7.83 5.94
CA ALA A 9 2.39 -8.83 7.00
C ALA A 9 3.26 -8.42 8.19
N VAL A 10 2.88 -8.92 9.36
CA VAL A 10 3.61 -8.83 10.62
C VAL A 10 3.93 -10.24 11.08
N SER A 11 5.20 -10.52 11.34
CA SER A 11 5.65 -11.80 11.90
C SER A 11 5.47 -11.84 13.43
N PRO A 12 5.57 -13.03 14.07
CA PRO A 12 5.45 -13.15 15.52
C PRO A 12 6.49 -12.35 16.32
N ASP A 13 7.67 -12.09 15.75
CA ASP A 13 8.73 -11.26 16.35
C ASP A 13 8.49 -9.74 16.13
N GLY A 14 7.37 -9.35 15.54
CA GLY A 14 6.98 -7.95 15.32
C GLY A 14 7.57 -7.32 14.06
N ARG A 15 8.27 -8.08 13.21
CA ARG A 15 8.81 -7.55 11.96
C ARG A 15 7.69 -7.31 10.96
N VAL A 16 7.68 -6.11 10.38
CA VAL A 16 6.71 -5.71 9.38
C VAL A 16 7.31 -5.85 7.98
N SER A 17 6.51 -6.30 7.03
CA SER A 17 6.93 -6.47 5.64
C SER A 17 5.82 -6.07 4.66
N VAL A 18 6.23 -5.51 3.54
CA VAL A 18 5.43 -5.36 2.32
C VAL A 18 6.15 -6.17 1.25
N ARG A 19 5.43 -7.04 0.53
CA ARG A 19 6.03 -7.93 -0.48
C ARG A 19 5.19 -8.05 -1.73
N TRP A 20 5.88 -8.19 -2.85
CA TRP A 20 5.31 -8.60 -4.12
C TRP A 20 5.27 -10.13 -4.19
N LEU A 21 4.06 -10.70 -4.29
CA LEU A 21 3.88 -12.14 -4.14
C LEU A 21 4.41 -12.96 -5.31
N ARG A 22 4.78 -12.34 -6.44
CA ARG A 22 5.49 -13.04 -7.52
C ARG A 22 6.94 -13.34 -7.14
N ASP A 23 7.58 -12.40 -6.43
CA ASP A 23 8.98 -12.51 -6.01
C ASP A 23 9.10 -13.29 -4.69
N GLN A 24 8.21 -12.98 -3.74
CA GLN A 24 8.11 -13.68 -2.47
C GLN A 24 6.67 -14.19 -2.25
N PRO A 25 6.32 -15.38 -2.77
CA PRO A 25 5.00 -15.97 -2.58
C PRO A 25 4.65 -16.21 -1.11
N TYR A 26 3.35 -16.20 -0.82
CA TYR A 26 2.84 -16.64 0.48
C TYR A 26 3.11 -18.13 0.67
N ASN A 27 3.65 -18.49 1.83
CA ASN A 27 3.83 -19.87 2.25
C ASN A 27 2.87 -20.15 3.41
N PRO A 28 1.93 -21.10 3.30
CA PRO A 28 0.98 -21.41 4.38
C PRO A 28 1.65 -21.90 5.68
N ASP A 29 2.89 -22.39 5.60
CA ASP A 29 3.65 -22.83 6.77
C ASP A 29 4.48 -21.70 7.40
N GLU A 30 4.47 -20.49 6.82
CA GLU A 30 5.19 -19.36 7.38
C GLU A 30 4.44 -18.77 8.58
N PRO A 31 5.13 -18.50 9.70
CA PRO A 31 4.48 -17.94 10.86
C PRO A 31 4.17 -16.45 10.64
N LEU A 32 2.90 -16.10 10.55
CA LEU A 32 2.40 -14.72 10.48
C LEU A 32 1.52 -14.44 11.69
N LYS A 33 1.76 -13.29 12.35
CA LYS A 33 0.86 -12.77 13.38
C LYS A 33 -0.37 -12.14 12.74
N GLU A 34 -0.13 -11.30 11.73
CA GLU A 34 -1.16 -10.58 10.96
C GLU A 34 -0.73 -10.50 9.50
N ALA A 35 -1.69 -10.58 8.58
CA ALA A 35 -1.43 -10.41 7.16
C ALA A 35 -2.68 -9.96 6.41
N LEU A 36 -2.47 -9.17 5.37
CA LEU A 36 -3.49 -8.82 4.37
C LEU A 36 -2.90 -8.91 2.98
N GLN A 37 -3.66 -9.47 2.05
CA GLN A 37 -3.33 -9.44 0.62
C GLN A 37 -4.14 -8.36 -0.08
N SER A 38 -3.51 -7.67 -1.00
CA SER A 38 -4.16 -6.65 -1.80
C SER A 38 -3.55 -6.56 -3.20
N PHE A 39 -4.04 -5.61 -3.98
CA PHE A 39 -3.66 -5.38 -5.35
C PHE A 39 -3.94 -3.94 -5.79
N PRO A 40 -3.17 -3.40 -6.74
CA PRO A 40 -1.91 -3.95 -7.25
C PRO A 40 -0.69 -3.52 -6.42
N VAL A 41 0.43 -4.17 -6.62
CA VAL A 41 1.76 -3.63 -6.31
C VAL A 41 2.06 -2.48 -7.27
N LEU A 42 2.16 -1.27 -6.72
CA LEU A 42 2.38 -0.02 -7.45
C LEU A 42 3.87 0.28 -7.65
N VAL A 43 4.71 -0.15 -6.72
CA VAL A 43 6.18 -0.11 -6.83
C VAL A 43 6.69 -1.50 -6.50
N LYS A 44 7.44 -2.10 -7.43
CA LYS A 44 8.11 -3.40 -7.27
C LYS A 44 9.47 -3.20 -6.59
N PRO A 45 10.02 -4.25 -5.95
CA PRO A 45 11.32 -4.21 -5.27
C PRO A 45 12.39 -3.46 -6.07
N GLY A 46 13.17 -2.62 -5.38
CA GLY A 46 14.15 -1.73 -5.99
C GLY A 46 13.56 -0.44 -6.56
N GLY A 47 12.32 -0.07 -6.23
CA GLY A 47 11.75 1.21 -6.63
C GLY A 47 11.24 1.27 -8.07
N VAL A 48 11.00 0.11 -8.69
CA VAL A 48 10.57 0.03 -10.11
C VAL A 48 9.06 0.21 -10.21
N ILE A 49 8.58 0.96 -11.22
CA ILE A 49 7.15 1.10 -11.51
C ILE A 49 6.48 -0.28 -11.61
N GLY A 50 5.52 -0.52 -10.72
CA GLY A 50 4.92 -1.84 -10.51
C GLY A 50 3.70 -2.11 -11.39
N PHE A 51 2.90 -1.09 -11.66
CA PHE A 51 1.63 -1.20 -12.37
C PHE A 51 1.68 -0.48 -13.73
N PRO A 52 1.58 -1.20 -14.85
CA PRO A 52 1.78 -0.63 -16.19
C PRO A 52 0.51 0.04 -16.73
N ALA A 53 0.68 0.94 -17.69
CA ALA A 53 -0.40 1.74 -18.25
C ALA A 53 -1.47 0.91 -19.00
N ASP A 54 -1.08 -0.21 -19.61
CA ASP A 54 -1.96 -1.10 -20.36
C ASP A 54 -2.85 -1.98 -19.44
N ALA A 55 -2.48 -2.12 -18.16
CA ALA A 55 -3.29 -2.81 -17.15
C ALA A 55 -4.21 -1.87 -16.36
N ASP A 56 -4.07 -0.56 -16.55
CA ASP A 56 -4.85 0.46 -15.83
C ASP A 56 -6.12 0.82 -16.61
N ASP A 57 -7.24 0.94 -15.91
CA ASP A 57 -8.50 1.40 -16.50
C ASP A 57 -8.58 2.94 -16.59
N GLY A 58 -7.53 3.61 -16.11
CA GLY A 58 -7.35 5.06 -16.19
C GLY A 58 -8.27 5.84 -15.26
N ARG A 59 -9.00 5.18 -14.34
CA ARG A 59 -9.98 5.85 -13.49
C ARG A 59 -9.31 6.55 -12.31
N PRO A 60 -9.44 7.89 -12.19
CA PRO A 60 -9.02 8.59 -11.00
C PRO A 60 -9.90 8.18 -9.81
N ALA A 61 -9.27 7.88 -8.68
CA ALA A 61 -9.99 7.56 -7.45
C ALA A 61 -9.13 7.89 -6.24
N ARG A 62 -9.75 8.03 -5.06
CA ARG A 62 -8.99 8.13 -3.80
C ARG A 62 -8.18 6.85 -3.63
N ARG A 63 -6.95 6.95 -3.16
CA ARG A 63 -6.04 5.78 -3.03
C ARG A 63 -5.48 5.69 -1.62
N THR A 64 -5.28 4.47 -1.19
CA THR A 64 -4.63 4.11 0.07
C THR A 64 -3.48 3.17 -0.29
N VAL A 65 -2.30 3.40 0.24
CA VAL A 65 -1.09 2.63 -0.06
C VAL A 65 -0.34 2.34 1.23
N VAL A 66 0.17 1.12 1.35
CA VAL A 66 1.22 0.79 2.30
C VAL A 66 2.51 0.52 1.53
N ALA A 67 3.61 1.11 1.98
CA ALA A 67 4.90 1.00 1.32
C ALA A 67 6.01 0.72 2.33
N ARG A 68 7.13 0.24 1.81
CA ARG A 68 8.40 0.18 2.51
C ARG A 68 9.43 0.94 1.71
N ASP A 69 10.22 1.78 2.37
CA ASP A 69 11.35 2.46 1.73
C ASP A 69 12.66 1.65 1.81
N LEU A 70 13.70 2.15 1.16
CA LEU A 70 15.02 1.52 1.13
C LEU A 70 15.72 1.47 2.50
N GLU A 71 15.28 2.28 3.47
CA GLU A 71 15.75 2.25 4.86
C GLU A 71 14.95 1.25 5.72
N GLY A 72 13.92 0.62 5.15
CA GLY A 72 13.05 -0.33 5.84
C GLY A 72 11.93 0.30 6.66
N ARG A 73 11.71 1.61 6.56
CA ARG A 73 10.56 2.28 7.19
C ARG A 73 9.28 1.89 6.47
N ILE A 74 8.20 1.74 7.23
CA ILE A 74 6.86 1.50 6.68
C ILE A 74 6.13 2.83 6.57
N LEU A 75 5.58 3.09 5.39
CA LEU A 75 4.83 4.31 5.09
C LEU A 75 3.37 3.95 4.79
N PHE A 76 2.45 4.68 5.42
CA PHE A 76 1.04 4.71 5.03
C PHE A 76 0.78 6.00 4.27
N ILE A 77 0.33 5.86 3.03
CA ILE A 77 0.18 6.97 2.09
C ILE A 77 -1.28 7.03 1.65
N VAL A 78 -1.87 8.22 1.68
CA VAL A 78 -3.23 8.47 1.21
C VAL A 78 -3.24 9.57 0.15
N ALA A 79 -3.96 9.32 -0.94
CA ALA A 79 -4.28 10.30 -1.97
C ALA A 79 -5.79 10.62 -1.88
N PRO A 80 -6.20 11.54 -1.00
CA PRO A 80 -7.61 11.64 -0.58
C PRO A 80 -8.51 12.37 -1.58
N ARG A 81 -7.95 13.05 -2.60
CA ARG A 81 -8.70 13.89 -3.54
C ARG A 81 -9.13 13.17 -4.82
N GLY A 82 -8.57 12.00 -5.08
CA GLY A 82 -8.95 11.17 -6.20
C GLY A 82 -8.51 11.66 -7.58
N TYR A 83 -7.34 12.28 -7.68
CA TYR A 83 -6.80 12.79 -8.94
C TYR A 83 -6.02 11.77 -9.76
N LEU A 84 -5.62 10.64 -9.17
CA LEU A 84 -4.67 9.71 -9.78
C LEU A 84 -5.35 8.38 -10.11
N SER A 85 -5.12 7.90 -11.33
CA SER A 85 -5.27 6.50 -11.68
C SER A 85 -4.23 5.63 -10.96
N LEU A 86 -4.30 4.30 -11.09
CA LEU A 86 -3.32 3.41 -10.47
C LEU A 86 -1.93 3.56 -11.11
N HIS A 87 -1.87 3.67 -12.43
CA HIS A 87 -0.61 3.87 -13.15
C HIS A 87 0.01 5.24 -12.85
N GLU A 88 -0.79 6.30 -12.83
CA GLU A 88 -0.31 7.64 -12.46
C GLU A 88 0.25 7.66 -11.04
N LEU A 89 -0.43 6.99 -10.09
CA LEU A 89 0.08 6.84 -8.73
C LEU A 89 1.37 6.00 -8.68
N ALA A 90 1.46 4.92 -9.45
CA ALA A 90 2.68 4.11 -9.54
C ALA A 90 3.88 4.92 -10.04
N CYS A 91 3.69 5.72 -11.11
CA CYS A 91 4.70 6.61 -11.64
C CYS A 91 5.11 7.69 -10.63
N PHE A 92 4.14 8.31 -9.95
CA PHE A 92 4.41 9.30 -8.91
C PHE A 92 5.23 8.70 -7.76
N LEU A 93 4.83 7.55 -7.24
CA LEU A 93 5.49 6.89 -6.12
C LEU A 93 6.93 6.48 -6.47
N ALA A 94 7.14 5.85 -7.62
CA ALA A 94 8.46 5.42 -8.09
C ALA A 94 9.40 6.61 -8.41
N GLY A 95 8.84 7.75 -8.83
CA GLY A 95 9.59 8.97 -9.15
C GLY A 95 9.75 9.95 -7.98
N SER A 96 9.16 9.65 -6.81
CA SER A 96 9.22 10.53 -5.64
C SER A 96 10.54 10.42 -4.88
N ASP A 97 10.81 11.38 -4.02
CA ASP A 97 11.95 11.39 -3.09
C ASP A 97 11.71 10.54 -1.83
N LEU A 98 10.60 9.79 -1.77
CA LEU A 98 10.30 8.85 -0.68
C LEU A 98 11.21 7.62 -0.66
N ASN A 99 12.04 7.43 -1.70
CA ASN A 99 12.99 6.33 -1.82
C ASN A 99 12.36 4.95 -1.56
N LEU A 100 11.20 4.70 -2.19
CA LEU A 100 10.42 3.49 -1.97
C LEU A 100 11.13 2.25 -2.55
N ASP A 101 11.15 1.17 -1.78
CA ASP A 101 11.55 -0.15 -2.25
C ASP A 101 10.36 -0.89 -2.87
N VAL A 102 9.22 -0.90 -2.18
CA VAL A 102 8.00 -1.59 -2.60
C VAL A 102 6.76 -0.86 -2.08
N ALA A 103 5.70 -0.80 -2.88
CA ALA A 103 4.43 -0.15 -2.51
C ALA A 103 3.23 -0.98 -2.98
N LEU A 104 2.28 -1.19 -2.08
CA LEU A 104 1.07 -1.98 -2.29
C LEU A 104 -0.17 -1.09 -2.14
N ASN A 105 -0.99 -1.04 -3.18
CA ASN A 105 -2.31 -0.43 -3.11
C ASN A 105 -3.21 -1.25 -2.18
N LEU A 106 -3.94 -0.55 -1.31
CA LEU A 106 -5.01 -1.07 -0.45
C LEU A 106 -6.37 -0.67 -1.02
N ASP A 107 -7.44 -0.92 -0.27
CA ASP A 107 -8.77 -0.49 -0.69
C ASP A 107 -8.83 1.04 -0.84
N GLY A 108 -9.51 1.47 -1.90
CA GLY A 108 -9.51 2.84 -2.39
C GLY A 108 -10.91 3.43 -2.51
N GLY A 109 -11.04 4.49 -3.30
CA GLY A 109 -12.32 5.15 -3.56
C GLY A 109 -12.98 5.63 -2.27
N PHE A 110 -14.23 5.24 -2.06
CA PHE A 110 -14.97 5.63 -0.86
C PHE A 110 -14.38 5.01 0.42
N SER A 111 -13.65 3.90 0.33
CA SER A 111 -13.01 3.27 1.48
C SER A 111 -11.73 3.99 1.95
N THR A 112 -11.13 4.87 1.15
CA THR A 112 -9.90 5.57 1.56
C THR A 112 -10.12 6.39 2.83
N GLY A 113 -9.25 6.19 3.82
CA GLY A 113 -9.24 6.95 5.06
C GLY A 113 -7.90 6.89 5.77
N LEU A 114 -7.68 7.83 6.69
CA LEU A 114 -6.53 7.90 7.59
C LEU A 114 -6.94 8.66 8.85
N TRP A 115 -6.64 8.08 10.00
CA TRP A 115 -6.70 8.76 11.28
C TRP A 115 -5.35 8.67 11.95
N LEU A 116 -4.73 9.82 12.19
CA LEU A 116 -3.43 9.93 12.84
C LEU A 116 -3.53 11.01 13.91
N LYS A 117 -3.17 10.64 15.13
CA LYS A 117 -3.09 11.59 16.25
C LYS A 117 -1.78 11.38 16.98
N THR A 118 -0.98 12.43 17.01
CA THR A 118 0.29 12.53 17.73
C THR A 118 0.30 13.84 18.52
N ASP A 119 1.31 14.06 19.35
CA ASP A 119 1.45 15.33 20.08
C ASP A 119 1.68 16.52 19.13
N GLU A 120 2.23 16.29 17.93
CA GLU A 120 2.62 17.32 16.97
C GLU A 120 1.62 17.49 15.81
N MET A 121 0.83 16.45 15.52
CA MET A 121 -0.01 16.40 14.32
C MET A 121 -1.31 15.62 14.56
N SER A 122 -2.40 16.14 13.99
CA SER A 122 -3.67 15.44 13.83
C SER A 122 -4.08 15.44 12.37
N VAL A 123 -4.35 14.26 11.80
CA VAL A 123 -4.89 14.08 10.46
C VAL A 123 -6.13 13.20 10.55
N GLU A 124 -7.22 13.67 9.94
CA GLU A 124 -8.48 12.95 9.88
C GLU A 124 -9.02 13.01 8.45
N ILE A 125 -9.10 11.84 7.84
CA ILE A 125 -9.61 11.63 6.49
C ILE A 125 -10.57 10.45 6.60
N ASP A 126 -11.87 10.71 6.56
CA ASP A 126 -12.87 9.66 6.71
C ASP A 126 -13.00 8.81 5.44
N SER A 127 -13.28 7.53 5.66
CA SER A 127 -13.94 6.70 4.65
C SER A 127 -15.38 7.19 4.47
N LEU A 128 -15.83 7.28 3.22
CA LEU A 128 -17.20 7.69 2.89
C LEU A 128 -18.20 6.54 3.01
N VAL A 129 -17.71 5.33 3.27
CA VAL A 129 -18.50 4.12 3.53
C VAL A 129 -17.88 3.34 4.69
N PRO A 130 -18.65 2.48 5.40
CA PRO A 130 -18.08 1.54 6.35
C PRO A 130 -17.08 0.59 5.66
N VAL A 131 -15.96 0.33 6.31
CA VAL A 131 -14.92 -0.60 5.82
C VAL A 131 -14.90 -1.88 6.67
N PRO A 132 -14.64 -3.05 6.07
CA PRO A 132 -14.69 -4.34 6.78
C PRO A 132 -13.47 -4.57 7.69
N SER A 133 -12.37 -3.86 7.45
CA SER A 133 -11.11 -4.00 8.17
C SER A 133 -10.30 -2.72 8.08
N VAL A 134 -9.51 -2.44 9.11
CA VAL A 134 -8.55 -1.34 9.16
C VAL A 134 -7.19 -1.86 9.61
N ILE A 135 -6.13 -1.14 9.25
CA ILE A 135 -4.80 -1.34 9.83
C ILE A 135 -4.65 -0.29 10.93
N SER A 136 -4.36 -0.75 12.15
CA SER A 136 -4.14 0.11 13.30
C SER A 136 -2.81 -0.23 13.97
N ALA A 137 -2.22 0.76 14.64
CA ALA A 137 -1.08 0.59 15.52
C ALA A 137 -1.36 1.36 16.80
N ASP A 138 -0.97 0.76 17.93
CA ASP A 138 -1.09 1.33 19.27
C ASP A 138 0.23 1.96 19.74
#